data_AF-A0A7J3SLB9-F1
#
_entry.id   AF-A0A7J3SLB9-F1
#
_cell.length_a   1.000
_cell.length_b   1.000
_cell.length_c   1.000
_cell.angle_alpha   90.00
_cell.angle_beta   90.00
_cell.angle_gamma   90.00
#
_symmetry.space_group_name_H-M   'P 1'
#
loop_
_entity.id
_entity.type
_entity.pdbx_description
1 polymer ?
#
loop_
_entity_poly.entity_id
_entity_poly.type
_entity_poly.pdbx_seq_one_letter_code
_entity_poly.pdbx_strand_id
1 'polypeptide(L)'
;MESTRKLIGKKIVVYPSYLDFYDSKTQGRKVSRSFSVQRPTAKEIYSAAERLGLNPVIEKKKYPKAWWEETERVIVSKSVSKRETLKMIAAEIKKMRGS
;
A
#
# COMPACT_ATOMS: atom_id res chain seq x y z
N MET A 1 25.63 -6.43 4.84
CA MET A 1 24.73 -5.32 5.22
C MET A 1 24.64 -4.27 4.10
N GLU A 2 24.37 -4.69 2.86
CA GLU A 2 24.67 -3.85 1.68
C GLU A 2 23.53 -3.75 0.65
N SER A 3 22.27 -3.89 1.10
CA SER A 3 21.13 -3.85 0.17
C SER A 3 20.20 -2.63 0.35
N THR A 4 20.47 -1.75 1.32
CA THR A 4 19.59 -0.63 1.66
C THR A 4 19.89 0.66 0.90
N ARG A 5 21.11 0.83 0.35
CA ARG A 5 21.55 2.09 -0.28
C ARG A 5 21.04 2.37 -1.71
N LYS A 6 20.38 1.42 -2.41
CA LYS A 6 20.08 1.51 -3.86
C LYS A 6 18.61 1.75 -4.23
N LEU A 7 17.82 2.32 -3.32
CA LEU A 7 16.35 2.39 -3.47
C LEU A 7 15.76 3.81 -3.48
N ILE A 8 16.55 4.81 -3.10
CA ILE A 8 16.19 6.22 -3.17
C ILE A 8 15.96 6.56 -4.66
N GLY A 9 14.70 6.76 -5.05
CA GLY A 9 14.27 7.02 -6.44
C GLY A 9 13.38 5.95 -7.08
N LYS A 10 13.25 4.74 -6.51
CA LYS A 10 12.31 3.72 -7.03
C LYS A 10 10.90 3.96 -6.48
N LYS A 11 9.93 4.20 -7.36
CA LYS A 11 8.51 4.28 -7.00
C LYS A 11 7.88 2.88 -7.00
N ILE A 12 6.94 2.62 -6.10
CA ILE A 12 6.15 1.38 -6.05
C ILE A 12 4.67 1.70 -6.19
N VAL A 13 3.95 0.83 -6.92
CA VAL A 13 2.49 0.87 -7.01
C VAL A 13 1.88 0.08 -5.86
N VAL A 14 0.93 0.70 -5.17
CA VAL A 14 0.12 0.15 -4.08
C VAL A 14 -1.34 0.17 -4.53
N TYR A 15 -1.93 -1.02 -4.61
CA TYR A 15 -3.37 -1.17 -4.77
C TYR A 15 -3.99 -1.44 -3.39
N PRO A 16 -5.23 -0.98 -3.14
CA PRO A 16 -6.00 -1.34 -1.94
C PRO A 16 -5.98 -2.84 -1.64
N SER A 17 -6.21 -3.68 -2.66
CA SER A 17 -6.18 -5.15 -2.57
C SER A 17 -4.87 -5.74 -2.03
N TYR A 18 -3.75 -5.02 -2.09
CA TYR A 18 -2.49 -5.51 -1.51
C TYR A 18 -2.52 -5.52 0.02
N LEU A 19 -3.32 -4.65 0.61
CA LEU A 19 -3.45 -4.45 2.05
C LEU A 19 -4.78 -4.97 2.59
N ASP A 20 -5.74 -5.31 1.73
CA ASP A 20 -7.06 -5.76 2.17
C ASP A 20 -6.98 -7.07 2.95
N PHE A 21 -7.63 -7.11 4.11
CA PHE A 21 -7.77 -8.27 4.96
C PHE A 21 -8.63 -9.36 4.30
N TYR A 22 -9.69 -8.96 3.60
CA TYR A 22 -10.67 -9.87 3.00
C TYR A 22 -10.09 -10.59 1.77
N ASP A 23 -9.18 -9.95 1.04
CA ASP A 23 -8.51 -10.58 -0.10
C ASP A 23 -7.59 -11.72 0.31
N SER A 24 -7.64 -12.83 -0.41
CA SER A 24 -6.65 -13.89 -0.30
C SER A 24 -5.30 -13.52 -0.94
N LYS A 25 -4.25 -14.31 -0.68
CA LYS A 25 -2.94 -14.10 -1.32
C LYS A 25 -3.00 -14.26 -2.85
N THR A 26 -3.90 -15.13 -3.33
CA THR A 26 -4.13 -15.39 -4.76
C THR A 26 -4.93 -14.25 -5.42
N GLN A 27 -5.87 -13.64 -4.69
CA GLN A 27 -6.65 -12.49 -5.15
C GLN A 27 -5.84 -11.19 -5.20
N GLY A 28 -4.95 -10.94 -4.24
CA GLY A 28 -4.12 -9.73 -4.29
C GLY A 28 -3.30 -9.40 -3.04
N ARG A 29 -3.70 -9.90 -1.87
CA ARG A 29 -3.09 -9.53 -0.58
C ARG A 29 -1.61 -9.89 -0.54
N LYS A 30 -0.76 -8.90 -0.29
CA LYS A 30 0.72 -9.06 -0.23
C LYS A 30 1.27 -9.07 1.19
N VAL A 31 0.48 -8.64 2.17
CA VAL A 31 0.83 -8.65 3.60
C VAL A 31 0.16 -9.83 4.33
N SER A 32 0.65 -10.18 5.52
CA SER A 32 -0.04 -11.16 6.38
C SER A 32 -1.31 -10.55 6.98
N ARG A 33 -2.23 -11.40 7.44
CA ARG A 33 -3.50 -10.95 8.04
C ARG A 33 -3.31 -10.02 9.24
N SER A 34 -2.26 -10.24 10.03
CA SER A 34 -1.91 -9.37 11.17
C SER A 34 -1.61 -7.92 10.76
N PHE A 35 -1.05 -7.70 9.57
CA PHE A 35 -0.72 -6.37 9.06
C PHE A 35 -1.76 -5.84 8.06
N SER A 36 -2.67 -6.65 7.53
CA SER A 36 -3.73 -6.16 6.63
C SER A 36 -4.76 -5.30 7.34
N VAL A 37 -5.43 -4.46 6.56
CA VAL A 37 -6.47 -3.52 6.96
C VAL A 37 -7.79 -3.98 6.35
N GLN A 38 -8.90 -3.82 7.06
CA GLN A 38 -10.22 -4.16 6.53
C GLN A 38 -10.66 -3.13 5.49
N ARG A 39 -10.86 -3.53 4.23
CA ARG A 39 -11.35 -2.63 3.16
C ARG A 39 -10.60 -1.29 3.11
N PRO A 40 -9.27 -1.28 2.86
CA PRO A 40 -8.50 -0.05 2.76
C PRO A 40 -8.95 0.74 1.53
N THR A 41 -8.95 2.05 1.61
CA THR A 41 -9.22 2.94 0.46
C THR A 41 -7.93 3.56 -0.08
N ALA A 42 -7.93 3.97 -1.35
CA ALA A 42 -6.78 4.66 -1.93
C ALA A 42 -6.47 5.98 -1.21
N LYS A 43 -7.50 6.69 -0.71
CA LYS A 43 -7.34 7.90 0.09
C LYS A 43 -6.60 7.64 1.40
N GLU A 44 -6.95 6.59 2.12
CA GLU A 44 -6.24 6.22 3.36
C GLU A 44 -4.79 5.83 3.10
N ILE A 45 -4.54 5.10 2.01
CA ILE A 45 -3.18 4.76 1.59
C ILE A 45 -2.37 6.01 1.26
N TYR A 46 -2.99 6.98 0.56
CA TYR A 46 -2.38 8.27 0.26
C TYR A 46 -2.02 9.01 1.56
N SER A 47 -2.98 9.24 2.45
CA SER A 47 -2.76 9.97 3.70
C SER A 47 -1.73 9.29 4.60
N ALA A 48 -1.74 7.96 4.70
CA ALA A 48 -0.74 7.21 5.44
C ALA A 48 0.66 7.35 4.83
N ALA A 49 0.78 7.25 3.51
CA ALA A 49 2.04 7.42 2.81
C ALA A 49 2.57 8.86 2.87
N GLU A 50 1.67 9.85 2.91
CA GLU A 50 2.00 11.27 3.08
C GLU A 50 2.59 11.53 4.46
N ARG A 51 1.97 11.02 5.53
CA ARG A 51 2.49 11.07 6.90
C ARG A 51 3.84 10.39 7.06
N LEU A 52 4.09 9.33 6.28
CA LEU A 52 5.36 8.61 6.24
C LEU A 52 6.42 9.29 5.35
N GLY A 53 6.12 10.42 4.71
CA GLY A 53 7.05 11.15 3.85
C GLY A 53 7.39 10.43 2.54
N LEU A 54 6.49 9.57 2.03
CA LEU A 54 6.74 8.73 0.85
C LEU A 54 6.34 9.39 -0.48
N ASN A 55 5.98 10.67 -0.52
CA ASN A 55 5.54 11.39 -1.72
C ASN A 55 4.48 10.61 -2.54
N PRO A 56 3.30 10.33 -1.96
CA PRO A 56 2.26 9.56 -2.62
C PRO A 56 1.64 10.31 -3.80
N VAL A 57 1.20 9.58 -4.82
CA VAL A 57 0.44 10.10 -5.96
C VAL A 57 -0.73 9.14 -6.25
N ILE A 58 -1.95 9.66 -6.30
CA ILE A 58 -3.14 8.87 -6.67
C ILE A 58 -3.25 8.84 -8.20
N GLU A 59 -3.47 7.65 -8.75
CA GLU A 59 -3.84 7.45 -10.14
C GLU A 59 -5.16 6.69 -10.24
N LYS A 60 -6.07 7.18 -11.09
CA LYS A 60 -7.31 6.48 -11.44
C LYS A 60 -7.02 5.39 -12.46
N LYS A 61 -6.65 4.20 -11.97
CA LYS A 61 -6.47 3.00 -12.79
C LYS A 61 -7.04 1.78 -12.09
N LYS A 62 -7.95 1.11 -12.80
CA LYS A 62 -8.60 -0.13 -12.36
C LYS A 62 -7.59 -1.24 -12.12
N TYR A 63 -7.82 -2.07 -11.10
CA TYR A 63 -7.02 -3.24 -10.84
C TYR A 63 -7.35 -4.34 -11.86
N PRO A 64 -6.38 -4.88 -12.63
CA PRO A 64 -6.68 -5.82 -13.72
C PRO A 64 -7.43 -7.08 -13.29
N LYS A 65 -7.24 -7.55 -12.05
CA LYS A 65 -7.95 -8.72 -11.51
C LYS A 65 -9.37 -8.41 -10.99
N ALA A 66 -9.70 -7.14 -10.82
CA ALA A 66 -11.01 -6.64 -10.40
C ALA A 66 -11.40 -5.47 -11.32
N TRP A 67 -11.38 -5.72 -12.62
CA TRP A 67 -11.57 -4.68 -13.64
C TRP A 67 -12.97 -4.08 -13.63
N TRP A 68 -13.94 -4.77 -13.03
CA TRP A 68 -15.30 -4.27 -12.81
C TRP A 68 -15.38 -3.25 -11.65
N GLU A 69 -14.39 -3.21 -10.77
CA GLU A 69 -14.37 -2.25 -9.66
C GLU A 69 -13.67 -0.95 -10.07
N GLU A 70 -14.31 0.17 -9.75
CA GLU A 70 -13.71 1.49 -9.86
C GLU A 70 -12.67 1.67 -8.75
N THR A 71 -11.48 1.12 -9.02
CA THR A 71 -10.36 1.13 -8.08
C THR A 71 -9.34 2.19 -8.47
N GLU A 72 -8.86 2.91 -7.48
CA GLU A 72 -7.75 3.85 -7.58
C GLU A 72 -6.50 3.18 -7.02
N ARG A 73 -5.32 3.57 -7.51
CA ARG A 73 -4.03 3.09 -7.03
C ARG A 73 -3.18 4.24 -6.54
N VAL A 74 -2.29 3.94 -5.60
CA VAL A 74 -1.36 4.94 -5.06
C VAL A 74 0.06 4.55 -5.44
N ILE A 75 0.78 5.47 -6.08
CA ILE A 75 2.21 5.35 -6.29
C ILE A 75 2.91 6.00 -5.10
N VAL A 76 3.79 5.27 -4.44
CA VAL A 76 4.58 5.79 -3.31
C VAL A 76 6.07 5.59 -3.56
N SER A 77 6.89 6.45 -2.97
CA SER A 77 8.34 6.28 -2.98
C SER A 77 8.75 5.10 -2.11
N LYS A 78 9.68 4.29 -2.61
CA LYS A 78 10.20 3.14 -1.88
C LYS A 78 11.25 3.59 -0.88
N SER A 79 10.98 3.37 0.41
CA SER A 79 11.94 3.63 1.49
C SER A 79 12.87 2.44 1.75
N VAL A 80 12.31 1.23 1.91
CA VAL A 80 13.02 -0.04 2.19
C VAL A 80 12.57 -1.13 1.22
N SER A 81 12.12 -2.32 1.61
CA SER A 81 11.55 -3.28 0.65
C SER A 81 10.10 -2.95 0.31
N LYS A 82 9.61 -3.42 -0.85
CA LYS A 82 8.19 -3.24 -1.22
C LYS A 82 7.25 -3.78 -0.13
N ARG A 83 7.62 -4.90 0.49
CA ARG A 83 6.81 -5.56 1.50
C ARG A 83 6.83 -4.81 2.83
N GLU A 84 7.97 -4.27 3.25
CA GLU A 84 8.06 -3.43 4.44
C GLU A 84 7.34 -2.11 4.26
N THR A 85 7.49 -1.45 3.11
CA THR A 85 6.73 -0.22 2.82
C THR A 85 5.22 -0.46 2.90
N LEU A 86 4.73 -1.58 2.35
CA LEU A 86 3.32 -1.96 2.50
C LEU A 86 2.91 -2.18 3.96
N LYS A 87 3.75 -2.83 4.78
CA LYS A 87 3.47 -3.01 6.21
C LYS A 87 3.44 -1.68 6.96
N MET A 88 4.36 -0.76 6.68
CA MET A 88 4.41 0.56 7.32
C MET A 88 3.15 1.37 7.00
N ILE A 89 2.76 1.42 5.72
CA ILE A 89 1.52 2.06 5.30
C ILE A 89 0.32 1.44 6.02
N ALA A 90 0.23 0.11 6.05
CA ALA A 90 -0.89 -0.57 6.69
C ALA A 90 -0.95 -0.31 8.21
N ALA A 91 0.20 -0.29 8.89
CA ALA A 91 0.29 0.06 10.31
C ALA A 91 -0.13 1.52 10.55
N GLU A 92 0.27 2.44 9.69
CA GLU A 92 -0.13 3.85 9.78
C GLU A 92 -1.63 4.05 9.54
N ILE A 93 -2.22 3.34 8.56
CA ILE A 93 -3.68 3.34 8.37
C ILE A 93 -4.40 2.81 9.62
N LYS A 94 -3.89 1.76 10.27
CA LYS A 94 -4.47 1.27 11.53
C LYS A 94 -4.44 2.33 12.62
N LYS A 95 -3.31 3.00 12.82
CA LYS A 95 -3.19 4.13 13.76
C LYS A 95 -4.16 5.25 13.44
N MET A 96 -4.34 5.59 12.16
CA MET A 96 -5.30 6.61 11.72
C MET A 96 -6.76 6.24 12.02
N ARG A 97 -7.10 4.94 11.97
CA ARG A 97 -8.46 4.45 12.21
C ARG A 97 -8.81 4.29 13.69
N GLY A 98 -7.82 4.22 14.57
CA GLY A 98 -8.04 4.12 16.01
C GLY A 98 -6.76 3.71 16.75
N SER A 99 -6.32 4.59 17.65
CA SER A 99 -5.47 4.25 18.79
C SER A 99 -6.08 3.12 19.61
#